data_AF-A0A850KFG6-F1
#
_entry.id   AF-A0A850KFG6-F1
#
_cell.length_a   1.000
_cell.length_b   1.000
_cell.length_c   1.000
_cell.angle_alpha   90.00
_cell.angle_beta   90.00
_cell.angle_gamma   90.00
#
_symmetry.space_group_name_H-M   'P 1'
#
loop_
_entity.id
_entity.type
_entity.pdbx_description
1 polymer ?
#
loop_
_entity_poly.entity_id
_entity_poly.type
_entity_poly.pdbx_seq_one_letter_code
_entity_poly.pdbx_strand_id
1 'polypeptide(L)'
;MRRYSGLFRRGDIWHYRRWVPLNLRDRVGRTEITKSLHTADYNTARRRYRTIHDNADQLLEQALHGHLNGNYDCTSLLQDFATVELQFKAPPQNDVDGLRTLIKTVVEEVLAVSAPKKPSITLDDLYHRYMDDPARSRSKKTIMTYQSVYNVLMDIFGADKPIADIDREDCRRFMDVVRHLPANAKKRFPRKSLVEISEIARSKNMKAMAPLTINKYVNKLSAMLNWAVEEELLSHNPAMGLKVADPVHAQDKRLPFSNHQLVKIFTALSDKSGAEFWVPHIGLYNGLRLNEICQLNVEDVIVRDEVWCFNITRETDRGVDDKVLKTKASERLVPIHPYLMELGFMQYLKQFELKPQGKLFPDIKIGTTGYRSDQFSKWFSRFLKSIDANMEKTSFHSFRHNFRDALREADVRHEIAMLLGGWSDRSNSPASQAFYGHQSSSRNLFASKSIISSMLF
;
A
#
# COMPACT_ATOMS: atom_id res chain seq x y z
N MET A 1 25.50 -6.17 9.58
CA MET A 1 24.58 -6.99 10.41
C MET A 1 25.12 -7.01 11.84
N ARG A 2 24.44 -6.40 12.83
CA ARG A 2 24.85 -6.53 14.25
C ARG A 2 24.67 -7.99 14.68
N ARG A 3 25.74 -8.66 15.11
CA ARG A 3 25.66 -9.99 15.75
C ARG A 3 25.00 -9.81 17.12
N TYR A 4 23.96 -10.58 17.42
CA TYR A 4 23.33 -10.57 18.75
C TYR A 4 24.25 -11.31 19.72
N SER A 5 24.86 -10.56 20.63
CA SER A 5 25.65 -11.10 21.75
C SER A 5 24.80 -12.12 22.51
N GLY A 6 25.24 -13.36 22.63
CA GLY A 6 24.51 -14.41 23.37
C GLY A 6 23.57 -15.27 22.53
N LEU A 7 23.44 -15.05 21.22
CA LEU A 7 22.72 -15.96 20.32
C LEU A 7 23.71 -16.94 19.67
N PHE A 8 23.56 -18.23 19.92
CA PHE A 8 24.47 -19.26 19.40
C PHE A 8 23.70 -20.51 18.97
N ARG A 9 24.30 -21.36 18.13
CA ARG A 9 23.66 -22.57 17.59
C ARG A 9 24.29 -23.82 18.20
N ARG A 10 23.48 -24.79 18.60
CA ARG A 10 23.92 -26.12 19.07
C ARG A 10 23.16 -27.17 18.25
N GLY A 11 23.88 -27.89 17.38
CA GLY A 11 23.25 -28.71 16.35
C GLY A 11 22.42 -27.85 15.39
N ASP A 12 21.17 -28.22 15.15
CA ASP A 12 20.24 -27.47 14.29
C ASP A 12 19.40 -26.42 15.01
N ILE A 13 19.56 -26.26 16.32
CA ILE A 13 18.69 -25.38 17.11
C ILE A 13 19.48 -24.15 17.56
N TRP A 14 18.85 -22.97 17.47
CA TRP A 14 19.37 -21.74 18.05
C TRP A 14 19.08 -21.66 19.54
N HIS A 15 20.03 -21.14 20.30
CA HIS A 15 19.99 -20.98 21.75
C HIS A 15 20.33 -19.55 22.15
N TYR A 16 19.69 -19.08 23.20
CA TYR A 16 20.03 -17.88 23.95
C TYR A 16 21.03 -18.23 25.06
N ARG A 17 22.00 -17.34 25.30
CA ARG A 17 22.98 -17.38 26.38
C ARG A 17 23.14 -15.98 26.94
N ARG A 18 23.15 -15.85 28.26
CA ARG A 18 23.50 -14.61 28.94
C ARG A 18 24.27 -14.88 30.22
N TRP A 19 25.26 -14.04 30.50
CA TRP A 19 26.04 -14.12 31.72
C TRP A 19 25.26 -13.55 32.90
N VAL A 20 25.33 -14.25 34.03
CA VAL A 20 24.81 -13.75 35.31
C VAL A 20 25.83 -12.74 35.88
N PRO A 21 25.40 -11.54 36.31
CA PRO A 21 26.25 -10.56 36.99
C PRO A 21 26.98 -11.16 38.18
N LEU A 22 28.25 -10.80 38.39
CA LEU A 22 29.13 -11.43 39.40
C LEU A 22 28.51 -11.47 40.80
N ASN A 23 27.89 -10.36 41.22
CA ASN A 23 27.22 -10.18 42.50
C ASN A 23 25.91 -10.98 42.66
N LEU A 24 25.41 -11.62 41.60
CA LEU A 24 24.24 -12.48 41.63
C LEU A 24 24.58 -13.96 41.43
N ARG A 25 25.82 -14.32 41.11
CA ARG A 25 26.23 -15.70 40.80
C ARG A 25 26.10 -16.63 41.99
N ASP A 26 26.49 -16.16 43.18
CA ASP A 26 26.41 -16.96 44.40
C ASP A 26 24.96 -17.22 44.80
N ARG A 27 24.05 -16.28 44.46
CA ARG A 27 22.62 -16.41 44.74
C ARG A 27 21.89 -17.26 43.69
N VAL A 28 22.23 -17.13 42.42
CA VAL A 28 21.62 -17.86 41.28
C VAL A 28 22.23 -19.27 41.11
N GLY A 29 23.42 -19.52 41.66
CA GLY A 29 24.15 -20.79 41.57
C GLY A 29 24.70 -21.12 40.18
N ARG A 30 24.66 -20.18 39.24
CA ARG A 30 25.14 -20.36 37.86
C ARG A 30 25.85 -19.11 37.36
N THR A 31 26.84 -19.33 36.49
CA THR A 31 27.58 -18.25 35.82
C THR A 31 26.85 -17.74 34.57
N GLU A 32 25.99 -18.57 33.98
CA GLU A 32 25.24 -18.25 32.77
C GLU A 32 23.85 -18.88 32.72
N ILE A 33 22.95 -18.20 32.01
CA ILE A 33 21.61 -18.65 31.69
C ILE A 33 21.61 -19.04 30.21
N THR A 34 21.21 -20.28 29.91
CA THR A 34 21.07 -20.77 28.53
C THR A 34 19.66 -21.31 28.28
N LYS A 35 19.07 -21.02 27.12
CA LYS A 35 17.72 -21.46 26.75
C LYS A 35 17.61 -21.79 25.26
N SER A 36 17.01 -22.93 24.94
CA SER A 36 16.68 -23.29 23.55
C SER A 36 15.63 -22.35 22.97
N LEU A 37 15.82 -21.91 21.73
CA LEU A 37 14.83 -21.13 21.00
C LEU A 37 13.96 -22.00 20.10
N HIS A 38 14.10 -23.33 20.14
CA HIS A 38 13.27 -24.31 19.44
C HIS A 38 13.01 -23.98 17.96
N THR A 39 14.06 -23.55 17.27
CA THR A 39 13.99 -23.23 15.84
C THR A 39 15.36 -23.34 15.20
N ALA A 40 15.40 -23.82 13.96
CA ALA A 40 16.57 -23.77 13.10
C ALA A 40 16.66 -22.47 12.28
N ASP A 41 15.54 -21.74 12.17
CA ASP A 41 15.46 -20.49 11.42
C ASP A 41 16.00 -19.30 12.22
N TYR A 42 17.03 -18.65 11.68
CA TYR A 42 17.70 -17.53 12.33
C TYR A 42 16.79 -16.31 12.56
N ASN A 43 15.82 -16.05 11.67
CA ASN A 43 14.93 -14.90 11.81
C ASN A 43 13.89 -15.12 12.92
N THR A 44 13.41 -16.34 13.08
CA THR A 44 12.56 -16.75 14.20
C THR A 44 13.34 -16.78 15.50
N ALA A 45 14.59 -17.27 15.49
CA ALA A 45 15.49 -17.20 16.63
C ALA A 45 15.74 -15.75 17.08
N ARG A 46 15.98 -14.83 16.14
CA ARG A 46 16.17 -13.40 16.42
C ARG A 46 14.94 -12.74 17.05
N ARG A 47 13.73 -13.11 16.62
CA ARG A 47 12.48 -12.60 17.21
C ARG A 47 12.32 -13.09 18.65
N ARG A 48 12.51 -14.40 18.88
CA ARG A 48 12.43 -15.02 20.22
C ARG A 48 13.52 -14.52 21.17
N TYR A 49 14.71 -14.22 20.65
CA TYR A 49 15.83 -13.67 21.41
C TYR A 49 15.43 -12.37 22.12
N ARG A 50 14.75 -11.43 21.44
CA ARG A 50 14.43 -10.12 22.02
C ARG A 50 13.52 -10.24 23.24
N THR A 51 12.42 -10.99 23.09
CA THR A 51 11.47 -11.24 24.19
C THR A 51 12.13 -11.90 25.40
N ILE A 52 13.02 -12.88 25.17
CA ILE A 52 13.73 -13.55 26.27
C ILE A 52 14.78 -12.63 26.91
N HIS A 53 15.45 -11.81 26.10
CA HIS A 53 16.47 -10.88 26.58
C HIS A 53 15.85 -9.82 27.48
N ASP A 54 14.79 -9.15 27.03
CA ASP A 54 14.15 -8.06 27.78
C ASP A 54 13.61 -8.57 29.14
N ASN A 55 12.99 -9.75 29.17
CA ASN A 55 12.52 -10.37 30.41
C ASN A 55 13.67 -10.74 31.36
N ALA A 56 14.76 -11.31 30.82
CA ALA A 56 15.93 -11.63 31.63
C ALA A 56 16.62 -10.35 32.14
N ASP A 57 16.59 -9.24 31.40
CA ASP A 57 17.18 -7.95 31.79
C ASP A 57 16.42 -7.38 32.98
N GLN A 58 15.09 -7.30 32.87
CA GLN A 58 14.22 -6.82 33.93
C GLN A 58 14.36 -7.64 35.23
N LEU A 59 14.45 -8.96 35.13
CA LEU A 59 14.60 -9.84 36.29
C LEU A 59 15.96 -9.71 36.97
N LEU A 60 17.05 -9.57 36.20
CA LEU A 60 18.38 -9.37 36.78
C LEU A 60 18.51 -7.99 37.44
N GLU A 61 17.89 -6.95 36.86
CA GLU A 61 17.83 -5.61 37.47
C GLU A 61 17.04 -5.62 38.78
N GLN A 62 15.88 -6.28 38.82
CA GLN A 62 15.10 -6.47 40.05
C GLN A 62 15.88 -7.22 41.13
N ALA A 63 16.65 -8.23 40.73
CA ALA A 63 17.53 -8.96 41.63
C ALA A 63 18.70 -8.11 42.17
N LEU A 64 19.21 -7.18 41.35
CA LEU A 64 20.31 -6.26 41.68
C LEU A 64 19.89 -5.15 42.65
N HIS A 65 18.67 -4.61 42.54
CA HIS A 65 18.19 -3.49 43.35
C HIS A 65 17.66 -3.87 44.75
N GLY A 66 17.88 -5.11 45.20
CA GLY A 66 17.55 -5.51 46.57
C GLY A 66 16.05 -5.53 46.90
N HIS A 67 15.16 -5.42 45.91
CA HIS A 67 13.71 -5.51 46.08
C HIS A 67 13.18 -6.95 46.27
N LEU A 68 14.05 -7.89 46.61
CA LEU A 68 13.68 -9.27 46.93
C LEU A 68 13.81 -9.48 48.44
N ASN A 69 12.82 -9.00 49.18
CA ASN A 69 12.61 -9.39 50.57
C ASN A 69 11.78 -10.68 50.60
N GLY A 70 12.38 -11.74 51.14
CA GLY A 70 11.66 -12.96 51.59
C GLY A 70 11.61 -14.09 50.55
N ASN A 71 12.42 -15.12 50.81
CA ASN A 71 12.35 -16.49 50.29
C ASN A 71 11.81 -16.68 48.87
N TYR A 72 12.70 -16.54 47.88
CA TYR A 72 12.60 -17.31 46.66
C TYR A 72 13.86 -18.16 46.50
N ASP A 73 13.66 -19.48 46.56
CA ASP A 73 14.60 -20.46 46.05
C ASP A 73 14.82 -20.18 44.56
N CYS A 74 16.08 -19.99 44.14
CA CYS A 74 16.41 -19.67 42.76
C CYS A 74 16.10 -20.82 41.77
N THR A 75 15.57 -21.95 42.26
CA THR A 75 14.92 -22.98 41.44
C THR A 75 13.65 -22.50 40.73
N SER A 76 12.98 -21.44 41.21
CA SER A 76 11.81 -20.83 40.54
C SER A 76 12.15 -20.15 39.21
N LEU A 77 13.43 -19.85 38.95
CA LEU A 77 13.92 -19.30 37.67
C LEU A 77 13.71 -20.24 36.46
N LEU A 78 13.29 -21.49 36.71
CA LEU A 78 13.04 -22.50 35.68
C LEU A 78 11.56 -22.91 35.56
N GLN A 79 10.65 -22.43 36.42
CA GLN A 79 9.27 -22.96 36.53
C GLN A 79 8.14 -22.09 35.96
N ASP A 80 8.38 -20.83 35.57
CA ASP A 80 7.34 -19.94 35.01
C ASP A 80 6.87 -20.27 33.58
N PHE A 81 6.88 -21.54 33.19
CA PHE A 81 6.11 -22.00 32.03
C PHE A 81 5.16 -23.18 32.31
N ALA A 82 5.02 -23.66 33.55
CA ALA A 82 3.91 -24.53 33.93
C ALA A 82 3.80 -24.68 35.46
N THR A 83 2.90 -23.95 36.10
CA THR A 83 1.98 -24.49 37.14
C THR A 83 0.97 -23.42 37.56
N VAL A 84 -0.29 -23.64 37.18
CA VAL A 84 -1.40 -23.34 38.08
C VAL A 84 -1.28 -24.37 39.21
N GLU A 85 -1.28 -23.97 40.48
CA GLU A 85 -1.45 -24.92 41.58
C GLU A 85 -2.87 -25.50 41.52
N LEU A 86 -3.02 -26.60 40.81
CA LEU A 86 -4.20 -27.45 40.88
C LEU A 86 -3.84 -28.64 41.77
N GLN A 87 -4.39 -28.67 42.98
CA GLN A 87 -4.31 -29.83 43.85
C GLN A 87 -5.14 -30.98 43.26
N PHE A 88 -4.49 -31.88 42.52
CA PHE A 88 -5.09 -33.15 42.14
C PHE A 88 -4.35 -34.31 42.82
N LYS A 89 -5.10 -35.15 43.54
CA LYS A 89 -4.62 -36.45 44.00
C LYS A 89 -4.48 -37.36 42.78
N ALA A 90 -3.26 -37.82 42.50
CA ALA A 90 -3.00 -38.82 41.47
C ALA A 90 -3.76 -40.12 41.77
N PRO A 91 -4.47 -40.73 40.80
CA PRO A 91 -4.98 -42.08 40.97
C PRO A 91 -3.83 -43.10 40.85
N PRO A 92 -3.88 -44.21 41.59
CA PRO A 92 -2.83 -45.20 41.58
C PRO A 92 -3.05 -46.13 40.39
N GLN A 93 -2.43 -45.86 39.24
CA GLN A 93 -1.80 -46.83 38.33
C GLN A 93 -1.47 -46.18 36.96
N ASN A 94 -0.25 -46.48 36.48
CA ASN A 94 0.30 -46.05 35.20
C ASN A 94 -0.39 -46.76 34.03
N ASP A 95 -1.56 -46.27 33.61
CA ASP A 95 -2.11 -46.59 32.30
C ASP A 95 -1.83 -45.43 31.33
N VAL A 96 -1.22 -45.75 30.20
CA VAL A 96 -0.79 -44.78 29.16
C VAL A 96 -2.00 -44.05 28.58
N ASP A 97 -3.18 -44.68 28.59
CA ASP A 97 -4.43 -44.08 28.15
C ASP A 97 -5.00 -43.07 29.17
N GLY A 98 -4.76 -43.29 30.47
CA GLY A 98 -5.10 -42.32 31.52
C GLY A 98 -4.24 -41.06 31.45
N LEU A 99 -2.94 -41.21 31.17
CA LEU A 99 -2.03 -40.08 30.98
C LEU A 99 -2.34 -39.28 29.70
N ARG A 100 -2.70 -39.97 28.61
CA ARG A 100 -3.15 -39.32 27.36
C ARG A 100 -4.45 -38.56 27.53
N THR A 101 -5.41 -39.11 28.26
CA THR A 101 -6.69 -38.46 28.52
C THR A 101 -6.49 -37.22 29.39
N LEU A 102 -5.67 -37.32 30.44
CA LEU A 102 -5.31 -36.18 31.28
C LEU A 102 -4.59 -35.09 30.49
N ILE A 103 -3.61 -35.44 29.64
CA ILE A 103 -2.92 -34.46 28.77
C ILE A 103 -3.90 -33.80 27.80
N LYS A 104 -4.83 -34.57 27.21
CA LYS A 104 -5.84 -34.03 26.28
C LYS A 104 -6.79 -33.07 26.98
N THR A 105 -7.30 -33.42 28.16
CA THR A 105 -8.18 -32.57 28.98
C THR A 105 -7.45 -31.31 29.45
N VAL A 106 -6.20 -31.43 29.91
CA VAL A 106 -5.39 -30.27 30.31
C VAL A 106 -5.07 -29.36 29.13
N VAL A 107 -4.79 -29.91 27.94
CA VAL A 107 -4.60 -29.10 26.72
C VAL A 107 -5.89 -28.40 26.32
N GLU A 108 -7.04 -29.07 26.39
CA GLU A 108 -8.36 -28.47 26.09
C GLU A 108 -8.74 -27.38 27.10
N GLU A 109 -8.47 -27.57 28.41
CA GLU A 109 -8.72 -26.57 29.46
C GLU A 109 -7.74 -25.39 29.42
N VAL A 110 -6.46 -25.63 29.13
CA VAL A 110 -5.45 -24.56 28.96
C VAL A 110 -5.72 -23.74 27.69
N LEU A 111 -6.31 -24.34 26.66
CA LEU A 111 -6.79 -23.62 25.49
C LEU A 111 -8.10 -22.85 25.77
N ALA A 112 -8.91 -23.29 26.74
CA ALA A 112 -10.15 -22.63 27.14
C ALA A 112 -9.94 -21.41 28.05
N VAL A 113 -8.87 -21.38 28.86
CA VAL A 113 -8.53 -20.22 29.70
C VAL A 113 -7.73 -19.20 28.89
N SER A 114 -8.43 -18.48 28.00
CA SER A 114 -7.94 -17.20 27.48
C SER A 114 -7.76 -16.24 28.65
N ALA A 115 -6.55 -15.68 28.79
CA ALA A 115 -6.28 -14.52 29.64
C ALA A 115 -7.41 -13.49 29.53
N PRO A 116 -7.72 -12.72 30.59
CA PRO A 116 -8.81 -11.74 30.55
C PRO A 116 -8.59 -10.80 29.37
N LYS A 117 -9.36 -11.00 28.30
CA LYS A 117 -9.32 -10.15 27.11
C LYS A 117 -9.75 -8.77 27.61
N LYS A 118 -8.86 -7.76 27.49
CA LYS A 118 -9.32 -6.35 27.45
C LYS A 118 -10.59 -6.34 26.57
N PRO A 119 -11.66 -5.60 26.93
CA PRO A 119 -12.88 -5.59 26.15
C PRO A 119 -12.54 -5.32 24.68
N SER A 120 -12.64 -6.37 23.87
CA SER A 120 -12.25 -6.33 22.47
C SER A 120 -13.29 -5.50 21.77
N ILE A 121 -12.87 -4.39 21.16
CA ILE A 121 -13.77 -3.62 20.31
C ILE A 121 -14.30 -4.49 19.17
N THR A 122 -15.42 -4.07 18.61
CA THR A 122 -16.03 -4.75 17.47
C THR A 122 -15.32 -4.39 16.17
N LEU A 123 -15.58 -5.15 15.11
CA LEU A 123 -15.08 -4.86 13.78
C LEU A 123 -15.63 -3.55 13.22
N ASP A 124 -16.87 -3.20 13.60
CA ASP A 124 -17.50 -1.93 13.27
C ASP A 124 -16.79 -0.75 13.96
N ASP A 125 -16.56 -0.86 15.27
CA ASP A 125 -15.80 0.14 16.03
C ASP A 125 -14.40 0.36 15.47
N LEU A 126 -13.70 -0.73 15.11
CA LEU A 126 -12.37 -0.67 14.52
C LEU A 126 -12.39 0.14 13.21
N TYR A 127 -13.37 -0.11 12.35
CA TYR A 127 -13.49 0.63 11.10
C TYR A 127 -13.67 2.12 11.34
N HIS A 128 -14.63 2.50 12.19
CA HIS A 128 -14.93 3.90 12.47
C HIS A 128 -13.74 4.61 13.11
N ARG A 129 -13.13 4.03 14.16
CA ARG A 129 -11.93 4.60 14.79
C ARG A 129 -10.77 4.75 13.81
N TYR A 130 -10.54 3.75 12.95
CA TYR A 130 -9.48 3.82 11.95
C TYR A 130 -9.75 4.91 10.89
N MET A 131 -11.00 5.10 10.49
CA MET A 131 -11.38 6.09 9.49
C MET A 131 -11.35 7.52 10.05
N ASP A 132 -11.66 7.69 11.33
CA ASP A 132 -11.66 8.97 12.04
C ASP A 132 -10.29 9.36 12.60
N ASP A 133 -9.28 8.49 12.51
CA ASP A 133 -7.90 8.75 12.94
C ASP A 133 -7.33 10.04 12.29
N PRO A 134 -7.09 11.11 13.07
CA PRO A 134 -6.62 12.39 12.56
C PRO A 134 -5.19 12.34 12.03
N ALA A 135 -4.40 11.33 12.39
CA ALA A 135 -3.05 11.14 11.86
C ALA A 135 -3.05 10.72 10.38
N ARG A 136 -4.23 10.38 9.82
CA ARG A 136 -4.35 9.77 8.49
C ARG A 136 -5.28 10.54 7.57
N SER A 137 -4.72 11.44 6.76
CA SER A 137 -5.45 12.03 5.63
C SER A 137 -5.56 11.06 4.45
N ARG A 138 -6.77 10.88 3.92
CA ARG A 138 -7.09 9.94 2.83
C ARG A 138 -7.88 10.62 1.73
N SER A 139 -7.56 10.34 0.48
CA SER A 139 -8.38 10.81 -0.64
C SER A 139 -9.77 10.17 -0.64
N LYS A 140 -10.79 10.86 -1.18
CA LYS A 140 -12.16 10.33 -1.34
C LYS A 140 -12.18 8.94 -1.99
N LYS A 141 -11.36 8.73 -3.02
CA LYS A 141 -11.20 7.42 -3.68
C LYS A 141 -10.66 6.30 -2.76
N THR A 142 -9.77 6.67 -1.82
CA THR A 142 -9.25 5.74 -0.82
C THR A 142 -10.34 5.41 0.20
N ILE A 143 -11.11 6.40 0.65
CA ILE A 143 -12.27 6.23 1.55
C ILE A 143 -13.30 5.28 0.92
N MET A 144 -13.69 5.49 -0.35
CA MET A 144 -14.60 4.59 -1.06
C MET A 144 -14.09 3.14 -1.14
N THR A 145 -12.76 2.95 -1.20
CA THR A 145 -12.17 1.60 -1.19
C THR A 145 -12.30 0.97 0.19
N TYR A 146 -12.05 1.73 1.26
CA TYR A 146 -12.28 1.26 2.63
C TYR A 146 -13.75 0.94 2.87
N GLN A 147 -14.69 1.78 2.40
CA GLN A 147 -16.12 1.47 2.47
C GLN A 147 -16.46 0.16 1.76
N SER A 148 -15.83 -0.12 0.61
CA SER A 148 -16.04 -1.38 -0.10
C SER A 148 -15.50 -2.59 0.68
N VAL A 149 -14.39 -2.42 1.40
CA VAL A 149 -13.83 -3.46 2.29
C VAL A 149 -14.75 -3.66 3.51
N TYR A 150 -15.17 -2.58 4.15
CA TYR A 150 -16.13 -2.59 5.25
C TYR A 150 -17.42 -3.33 4.87
N ASN A 151 -18.02 -2.99 3.73
CA ASN A 151 -19.25 -3.66 3.28
C ASN A 151 -19.06 -5.18 3.13
N VAL A 152 -17.89 -5.65 2.65
CA VAL A 152 -17.60 -7.09 2.56
C VAL A 152 -17.40 -7.69 3.94
N LEU A 153 -16.70 -7.00 4.84
CA LEU A 153 -16.47 -7.46 6.21
C LEU A 153 -17.79 -7.62 6.98
N MET A 154 -18.65 -6.60 6.94
CA MET A 154 -19.96 -6.60 7.60
C MET A 154 -20.86 -7.73 7.08
N ASP A 155 -20.81 -7.99 5.77
CA ASP A 155 -21.61 -9.03 5.12
C ASP A 155 -21.13 -10.45 5.48
N ILE A 156 -19.82 -10.63 5.77
CA ILE A 156 -19.24 -11.93 6.15
C ILE A 156 -19.34 -12.19 7.66
N PHE A 157 -19.01 -11.19 8.48
CA PHE A 157 -18.77 -11.37 9.92
C PHE A 157 -19.82 -10.70 10.82
N GLY A 158 -20.60 -9.75 10.29
CA GLY A 158 -21.45 -8.88 11.09
C GLY A 158 -20.69 -7.77 11.80
N ALA A 159 -21.43 -6.77 12.30
CA ALA A 159 -20.87 -5.61 12.99
C ALA A 159 -20.25 -5.98 14.34
N ASP A 160 -20.90 -6.87 15.09
CA ASP A 160 -20.55 -7.19 16.48
C ASP A 160 -19.36 -8.15 16.64
N LYS A 161 -18.78 -8.65 15.53
CA LYS A 161 -17.64 -9.58 15.57
C LYS A 161 -16.49 -8.92 16.35
N PRO A 162 -16.02 -9.49 17.47
CA PRO A 162 -14.88 -8.95 18.19
C PRO A 162 -13.62 -9.07 17.35
N ILE A 163 -12.81 -8.01 17.29
CA ILE A 163 -11.57 -8.03 16.48
C ILE A 163 -10.55 -9.05 16.99
N ALA A 164 -10.55 -9.34 18.29
CA ALA A 164 -9.69 -10.35 18.90
C ALA A 164 -9.98 -11.78 18.41
N ASP A 165 -11.16 -12.02 17.83
CA ASP A 165 -11.58 -13.30 17.29
C ASP A 165 -11.42 -13.38 15.76
N ILE A 166 -10.80 -12.37 15.14
CA ILE A 166 -10.45 -12.37 13.72
C ILE A 166 -9.11 -13.08 13.55
N ASP A 167 -9.12 -14.20 12.84
CA ASP A 167 -7.92 -14.98 12.60
C ASP A 167 -7.48 -14.99 11.12
N ARG A 168 -6.49 -15.84 10.80
CA ARG A 168 -5.97 -15.98 9.44
C ARG A 168 -7.02 -16.57 8.50
N GLU A 169 -7.86 -17.48 8.97
CA GLU A 169 -8.86 -18.16 8.16
C GLU A 169 -10.01 -17.21 7.83
N ASP A 170 -10.41 -16.35 8.77
CA ASP A 170 -11.32 -15.24 8.50
C ASP A 170 -10.77 -14.33 7.38
N CYS A 171 -9.51 -13.94 7.47
CA CYS A 171 -8.87 -13.13 6.43
C CYS A 171 -8.83 -13.84 5.06
N ARG A 172 -8.69 -15.18 5.04
CA ARG A 172 -8.76 -15.98 3.82
C ARG A 172 -10.18 -16.05 3.27
N ARG A 173 -11.20 -16.23 4.13
CA ARG A 173 -12.61 -16.18 3.76
C ARG A 173 -12.97 -14.84 3.13
N PHE A 174 -12.52 -13.73 3.73
CA PHE A 174 -12.66 -12.40 3.14
C PHE A 174 -12.05 -12.33 1.73
N MET A 175 -10.80 -12.78 1.57
CA MET A 175 -10.12 -12.76 0.27
C MET A 175 -10.83 -13.65 -0.77
N ASP A 176 -11.35 -14.81 -0.36
CA ASP A 176 -12.06 -15.73 -1.24
C ASP A 176 -13.39 -15.15 -1.74
N VAL A 177 -14.15 -14.50 -0.85
CA VAL A 177 -15.37 -13.77 -1.23
C VAL A 177 -15.03 -12.68 -2.25
N VAL A 178 -14.03 -11.84 -1.96
CA VAL A 178 -13.61 -10.75 -2.86
C VAL A 178 -13.17 -11.27 -4.23
N ARG A 179 -12.45 -12.41 -4.28
CA ARG A 179 -11.94 -12.99 -5.52
C ARG A 179 -13.04 -13.30 -6.54
N HIS A 180 -14.19 -13.76 -6.07
CA HIS A 180 -15.30 -14.17 -6.93
C HIS A 180 -16.37 -13.08 -7.10
N LEU A 181 -16.26 -11.92 -6.42
CA LEU A 181 -17.19 -10.82 -6.64
C LEU A 181 -17.10 -10.29 -8.09
N PRO A 182 -18.23 -10.23 -8.83
CA PRO A 182 -18.26 -9.70 -10.18
C PRO A 182 -18.24 -8.16 -10.17
N ALA A 183 -17.82 -7.58 -11.30
CA ALA A 183 -17.90 -6.13 -11.48
C ALA A 183 -19.34 -5.62 -11.28
N ASN A 184 -19.47 -4.51 -10.56
CA ASN A 184 -20.76 -3.90 -10.21
C ASN A 184 -21.72 -4.84 -9.44
N ALA A 185 -21.20 -5.74 -8.59
CA ALA A 185 -21.94 -6.73 -7.80
C ALA A 185 -23.32 -6.25 -7.30
N LYS A 186 -23.36 -5.23 -6.42
CA LYS A 186 -24.63 -4.70 -5.86
C LYS A 186 -25.56 -4.05 -6.89
N LYS A 187 -25.06 -3.57 -8.03
CA LYS A 187 -25.93 -3.07 -9.11
C LYS A 187 -26.58 -4.21 -9.88
N ARG A 188 -25.85 -5.32 -10.07
CA ARG A 188 -26.34 -6.51 -10.77
C ARG A 188 -27.25 -7.38 -9.91
N PHE A 189 -27.03 -7.36 -8.60
CA PHE A 189 -27.80 -8.15 -7.63
C PHE A 189 -28.20 -7.27 -6.42
N PRO A 190 -29.16 -6.34 -6.58
CA PRO A 190 -29.48 -5.34 -5.54
C PRO A 190 -29.96 -5.92 -4.21
N ARG A 191 -30.60 -7.09 -4.23
CA ARG A 191 -31.22 -7.72 -3.05
C ARG A 191 -30.40 -8.84 -2.41
N LYS A 192 -29.15 -9.03 -2.85
CA LYS A 192 -28.29 -10.13 -2.38
C LYS A 192 -27.12 -9.65 -1.55
N SER A 193 -26.70 -10.46 -0.59
CA SER A 193 -25.46 -10.27 0.17
C SER A 193 -24.25 -10.41 -0.77
N LEU A 194 -23.11 -9.83 -0.41
CA LEU A 194 -21.87 -9.98 -1.17
C LEU A 194 -21.39 -11.43 -1.15
N VAL A 195 -21.61 -12.17 -0.05
CA VAL A 195 -21.34 -13.60 0.04
C VAL A 195 -22.20 -14.38 -0.96
N GLU A 196 -23.52 -14.18 -0.99
CA GLU A 196 -24.41 -14.84 -1.96
C GLU A 196 -24.01 -14.52 -3.41
N ILE A 197 -23.67 -13.26 -3.68
CA ILE A 197 -23.24 -12.84 -5.02
C ILE A 197 -21.95 -13.55 -5.42
N SER A 198 -21.00 -13.68 -4.49
CA SER A 198 -19.74 -14.39 -4.68
C SER A 198 -19.98 -15.86 -5.02
N GLU A 199 -20.88 -16.53 -4.29
CA GLU A 199 -21.28 -17.92 -4.55
C GLU A 199 -21.96 -18.10 -5.91
N ILE A 200 -22.89 -17.21 -6.27
CA ILE A 200 -23.54 -17.20 -7.59
C ILE A 200 -22.52 -16.98 -8.70
N ALA A 201 -21.57 -16.06 -8.50
CA ALA A 201 -20.54 -15.78 -9.49
C ALA A 201 -19.61 -16.98 -9.67
N ARG A 202 -19.29 -17.70 -8.59
CA ARG A 202 -18.54 -18.96 -8.63
C ARG A 202 -19.31 -20.05 -9.37
N SER A 203 -20.57 -20.29 -9.03
CA SER A 203 -21.37 -21.35 -9.66
C SER A 203 -21.63 -21.11 -11.14
N LYS A 204 -21.76 -19.83 -11.54
CA LYS A 204 -21.94 -19.43 -12.95
C LYS A 204 -20.62 -19.20 -13.69
N ASN A 205 -19.47 -19.51 -13.09
CA ASN A 205 -18.13 -19.28 -13.64
C ASN A 205 -17.95 -17.87 -14.24
N MET A 206 -18.44 -16.86 -13.53
CA MET A 206 -18.38 -15.47 -13.96
C MET A 206 -16.94 -14.96 -13.92
N LYS A 207 -16.65 -13.93 -14.74
CA LYS A 207 -15.31 -13.31 -14.76
C LYS A 207 -14.87 -12.87 -13.36
N ALA A 208 -13.80 -13.50 -12.88
CA ALA A 208 -13.20 -13.23 -11.58
C ALA A 208 -12.62 -11.82 -11.48
N MET A 209 -12.48 -11.34 -10.25
CA MET A 209 -11.85 -10.06 -9.96
C MET A 209 -10.35 -10.10 -10.30
N ALA A 210 -9.83 -9.03 -10.90
CA ALA A 210 -8.40 -8.96 -11.24
C ALA A 210 -7.51 -9.04 -9.99
N PRO A 211 -6.36 -9.75 -10.02
CA PRO A 211 -5.48 -9.93 -8.86
C PRO A 211 -5.04 -8.62 -8.19
N LEU A 212 -4.75 -7.58 -8.98
CA LEU A 212 -4.44 -6.25 -8.47
C LEU A 212 -5.56 -5.66 -7.61
N THR A 213 -6.82 -5.87 -8.00
CA THR A 213 -7.98 -5.38 -7.26
C THR A 213 -8.17 -6.19 -5.98
N ILE A 214 -8.04 -7.52 -6.04
CA ILE A 214 -8.11 -8.39 -4.85
C ILE A 214 -7.04 -7.95 -3.82
N ASN A 215 -5.80 -7.81 -4.27
CA ASN A 215 -4.70 -7.35 -3.42
C ASN A 215 -4.95 -5.94 -2.86
N LYS A 216 -5.66 -5.07 -3.59
CA LYS A 216 -6.06 -3.76 -3.06
C LYS A 216 -7.00 -3.90 -1.86
N TYR A 217 -7.97 -4.80 -1.90
CA TYR A 217 -8.90 -5.05 -0.78
C TYR A 217 -8.14 -5.66 0.41
N VAL A 218 -7.35 -6.71 0.16
CA VAL A 218 -6.58 -7.39 1.21
C VAL A 218 -5.58 -6.45 1.88
N ASN A 219 -4.89 -5.60 1.11
CA ASN A 219 -3.97 -4.60 1.67
C ASN A 219 -4.70 -3.56 2.55
N LYS A 220 -5.97 -3.26 2.25
CA LYS A 220 -6.77 -2.30 3.03
C LYS A 220 -7.26 -2.91 4.34
N LEU A 221 -7.70 -4.17 4.31
CA LEU A 221 -7.94 -4.96 5.51
C LEU A 221 -6.67 -5.04 6.37
N SER A 222 -5.55 -5.45 5.78
CA SER A 222 -4.27 -5.55 6.47
C SER A 222 -3.80 -4.21 7.05
N ALA A 223 -4.09 -3.09 6.39
CA ALA A 223 -3.73 -1.77 6.91
C ALA A 223 -4.56 -1.38 8.15
N MET A 224 -5.84 -1.73 8.17
CA MET A 224 -6.73 -1.48 9.32
C MET A 224 -6.35 -2.37 10.52
N LEU A 225 -6.04 -3.64 10.28
CA LEU A 225 -5.59 -4.57 11.32
C LEU A 225 -4.18 -4.24 11.82
N ASN A 226 -3.28 -3.77 10.96
CA ASN A 226 -1.98 -3.24 11.41
C ASN A 226 -2.14 -2.04 12.32
N TRP A 227 -3.05 -1.11 12.00
CA TRP A 227 -3.33 0.01 12.89
C TRP A 227 -3.88 -0.46 14.24
N ALA A 228 -4.75 -1.48 14.27
CA ALA A 228 -5.20 -2.06 15.53
C ALA A 228 -4.05 -2.65 16.36
N VAL A 229 -2.98 -3.14 15.72
CA VAL A 229 -1.76 -3.58 16.42
C VAL A 229 -0.95 -2.38 16.93
N GLU A 230 -0.83 -1.31 16.14
CA GLU A 230 -0.17 -0.06 16.54
C GLU A 230 -0.85 0.57 17.76
N GLU A 231 -2.18 0.48 17.85
CA GLU A 231 -3.00 0.94 18.98
C GLU A 231 -3.11 -0.09 20.12
N GLU A 232 -2.33 -1.18 20.07
CA GLU A 232 -2.33 -2.26 21.08
C GLU A 232 -3.68 -2.96 21.30
N LEU A 233 -4.60 -2.85 20.33
CA LEU A 233 -5.90 -3.53 20.33
C LEU A 233 -5.80 -4.98 19.85
N LEU A 234 -4.78 -5.28 19.03
CA LEU A 234 -4.42 -6.63 18.59
C LEU A 234 -2.94 -6.91 18.88
N SER A 235 -2.62 -8.17 19.21
CA SER A 235 -1.22 -8.60 19.42
C SER A 235 -0.45 -8.76 18.10
N HIS A 236 -1.14 -9.09 17.02
CA HIS A 236 -0.56 -9.27 15.69
C HIS A 236 -1.63 -9.10 14.60
N ASN A 237 -1.20 -8.84 13.37
CA ASN A 237 -2.09 -8.71 12.23
C ASN A 237 -2.29 -10.06 11.51
N PRO A 238 -3.51 -10.65 11.54
CA PRO A 238 -3.79 -11.93 10.89
C PRO A 238 -3.86 -11.85 9.35
N ALA A 239 -4.01 -10.66 8.76
CA ALA A 239 -3.97 -10.44 7.31
C ALA A 239 -2.54 -10.21 6.78
N MET A 240 -1.53 -10.08 7.66
CA MET A 240 -0.16 -9.76 7.26
C MET A 240 0.37 -10.75 6.21
N GLY A 241 0.86 -10.22 5.09
CA GLY A 241 1.43 -11.02 3.99
C GLY A 241 0.41 -11.76 3.11
N LEU A 242 -0.90 -11.66 3.39
CA LEU A 242 -1.93 -12.24 2.56
C LEU A 242 -1.97 -11.53 1.21
N LYS A 243 -1.91 -12.29 0.11
CA LYS A 243 -1.99 -11.78 -1.25
C LYS A 243 -2.34 -12.89 -2.22
N VAL A 244 -2.85 -12.50 -3.39
CA VAL A 244 -2.92 -13.35 -4.56
C VAL A 244 -1.76 -13.04 -5.50
N ALA A 245 -1.18 -14.09 -6.10
CA ALA A 245 -0.19 -13.91 -7.15
C ALA A 245 -0.85 -13.22 -8.35
N ASP A 246 -0.14 -12.26 -8.92
CA ASP A 246 -0.52 -11.66 -10.19
C ASP A 246 0.40 -12.26 -11.25
N PRO A 247 -0.12 -13.11 -12.15
CA PRO A 247 0.72 -13.77 -13.15
C PRO A 247 1.25 -12.78 -14.20
N VAL A 248 0.69 -11.57 -14.28
CA VAL A 248 1.09 -10.55 -15.24
C VAL A 248 1.99 -9.53 -14.56
N HIS A 249 3.21 -9.36 -15.08
CA HIS A 249 4.11 -8.33 -14.59
C HIS A 249 3.50 -6.93 -14.75
N ALA A 250 3.80 -6.03 -13.82
CA ALA A 250 3.19 -4.70 -13.79
C ALA A 250 3.41 -3.88 -15.07
N GLN A 251 4.52 -4.13 -15.78
CA GLN A 251 4.85 -3.47 -17.05
C GLN A 251 4.00 -3.97 -18.23
N ASP A 252 3.62 -5.25 -18.24
CA ASP A 252 2.87 -5.89 -19.34
C ASP A 252 1.36 -5.69 -19.24
N LYS A 253 0.91 -4.95 -18.21
CA LYS A 253 -0.51 -4.62 -17.99
C LYS A 253 -1.01 -3.49 -18.88
N ARG A 254 -0.11 -2.69 -19.43
CA ARG A 254 -0.44 -1.59 -20.33
C ARG A 254 0.60 -1.49 -21.42
N LEU A 255 0.12 -1.28 -22.64
CA LEU A 255 0.96 -1.05 -23.79
C LEU A 255 0.92 0.43 -24.17
N PRO A 256 2.00 0.97 -24.77
CA PRO A 256 1.91 2.22 -25.53
C PRO A 256 0.87 2.06 -26.66
N PHE A 257 0.34 3.19 -27.14
CA PHE A 257 -0.44 3.15 -28.37
C PHE A 257 0.46 2.82 -29.55
N SER A 258 -0.03 2.01 -30.48
CA SER A 258 0.69 1.76 -31.73
C SER A 258 0.68 2.97 -32.64
N ASN A 259 1.54 2.95 -33.65
CA ASN A 259 1.63 4.05 -34.59
C ASN A 259 0.32 4.33 -35.34
N HIS A 260 -0.32 3.27 -35.81
CA HIS A 260 -1.63 3.34 -36.45
C HIS A 260 -2.71 3.91 -35.51
N GLN A 261 -2.70 3.55 -34.22
CA GLN A 261 -3.65 4.13 -33.26
C GLN A 261 -3.41 5.63 -33.06
N LEU A 262 -2.15 6.06 -32.99
CA LEU A 262 -1.82 7.46 -32.76
C LEU A 262 -2.23 8.33 -33.96
N VAL A 263 -1.97 7.88 -35.19
CA VAL A 263 -2.49 8.56 -36.39
C VAL A 263 -4.01 8.68 -36.31
N LYS A 264 -4.75 7.57 -36.12
CA LYS A 264 -6.22 7.61 -36.00
C LYS A 264 -6.70 8.57 -34.91
N ILE A 265 -6.08 8.52 -33.72
CA ILE A 265 -6.44 9.35 -32.57
C ILE A 265 -6.25 10.83 -32.92
N PHE A 266 -5.05 11.22 -33.37
CA PHE A 266 -4.74 12.63 -33.57
C PHE A 266 -5.40 13.23 -34.82
N THR A 267 -5.64 12.43 -35.87
CA THR A 267 -6.51 12.82 -36.98
C THR A 267 -7.93 13.10 -36.48
N ALA A 268 -8.55 12.20 -35.72
CA ALA A 268 -9.91 12.44 -35.24
C ALA A 268 -10.02 13.55 -34.17
N LEU A 269 -8.90 13.93 -33.55
CA LEU A 269 -8.85 15.05 -32.62
C LEU A 269 -8.73 16.41 -33.33
N SER A 270 -8.39 16.49 -34.62
CA SER A 270 -8.26 17.77 -35.33
C SER A 270 -9.55 18.57 -35.35
N ASP A 271 -10.70 17.89 -35.31
CA ASP A 271 -12.03 18.50 -35.29
C ASP A 271 -12.50 18.89 -33.87
N LYS A 272 -11.65 18.68 -32.86
CA LYS A 272 -11.94 18.99 -31.46
C LYS A 272 -11.32 20.31 -31.04
N SER A 273 -11.82 20.85 -29.93
CA SER A 273 -11.31 22.08 -29.33
C SER A 273 -11.14 21.94 -27.82
N GLY A 274 -10.51 22.93 -27.19
CA GLY A 274 -10.36 23.01 -25.74
C GLY A 274 -9.71 21.77 -25.14
N ALA A 275 -10.34 21.23 -24.09
CA ALA A 275 -9.84 20.07 -23.36
C ALA A 275 -9.69 18.81 -24.23
N GLU A 276 -10.65 18.56 -25.12
CA GLU A 276 -10.67 17.37 -25.97
C GLU A 276 -9.47 17.36 -26.93
N PHE A 277 -9.09 18.53 -27.44
CA PHE A 277 -7.90 18.71 -28.28
C PHE A 277 -6.62 18.67 -27.43
N TRP A 278 -6.47 19.55 -26.44
CA TRP A 278 -5.16 19.76 -25.79
C TRP A 278 -4.74 18.66 -24.81
N VAL A 279 -5.68 18.04 -24.09
CA VAL A 279 -5.32 17.06 -23.04
C VAL A 279 -4.60 15.83 -23.62
N PRO A 280 -5.04 15.20 -24.73
CA PRO A 280 -4.30 14.13 -25.39
C PRO A 280 -2.93 14.57 -25.94
N HIS A 281 -2.84 15.75 -26.56
CA HIS A 281 -1.57 16.27 -27.08
C HIS A 281 -0.54 16.48 -25.95
N ILE A 282 -0.95 17.11 -24.85
CA ILE A 282 -0.09 17.25 -23.66
C ILE A 282 0.26 15.87 -23.08
N GLY A 283 -0.69 14.93 -23.08
CA GLY A 283 -0.45 13.55 -22.65
C GLY A 283 0.67 12.85 -23.42
N LEU A 284 0.67 12.98 -24.75
CA LEU A 284 1.67 12.37 -25.63
C LEU A 284 3.03 13.08 -25.52
N TYR A 285 3.06 14.40 -25.64
CA TYR A 285 4.31 15.16 -25.76
C TYR A 285 4.95 15.55 -24.43
N ASN A 286 4.23 15.53 -23.31
CA ASN A 286 4.78 15.82 -21.98
C ASN A 286 4.73 14.62 -21.02
N GLY A 287 4.05 13.52 -21.39
CA GLY A 287 3.93 12.34 -20.57
C GLY A 287 3.22 12.58 -19.22
N LEU A 288 2.48 13.67 -19.05
CA LEU A 288 1.80 14.00 -17.80
C LEU A 288 0.71 12.97 -17.47
N ARG A 289 0.43 12.74 -16.17
CA ARG A 289 -0.72 11.92 -15.77
C ARG A 289 -2.00 12.66 -16.14
N LEU A 290 -3.07 11.94 -16.49
CA LEU A 290 -4.33 12.57 -16.91
C LEU A 290 -4.84 13.62 -15.92
N ASN A 291 -4.83 13.30 -14.62
CA ASN A 291 -5.29 14.25 -13.62
C ASN A 291 -4.35 15.44 -13.42
N GLU A 292 -3.05 15.28 -13.67
CA GLU A 292 -2.11 16.41 -13.64
C GLU A 292 -2.51 17.43 -14.72
N ILE A 293 -2.87 16.97 -15.92
CA ILE A 293 -3.31 17.84 -17.03
C ILE A 293 -4.69 18.45 -16.73
N CYS A 294 -5.68 17.63 -16.37
CA CYS A 294 -7.06 18.07 -16.19
C CYS A 294 -7.28 19.06 -15.04
N GLN A 295 -6.33 19.18 -14.11
CA GLN A 295 -6.44 20.06 -12.95
C GLN A 295 -5.58 21.33 -13.06
N LEU A 296 -4.81 21.50 -14.13
CA LEU A 296 -3.98 22.68 -14.34
C LEU A 296 -4.84 23.95 -14.22
N ASN A 297 -4.34 24.89 -13.43
CA ASN A 297 -4.77 26.27 -13.48
C ASN A 297 -4.04 26.99 -14.62
N VAL A 298 -4.57 28.12 -15.08
CA VAL A 298 -3.88 28.96 -16.07
C VAL A 298 -2.53 29.44 -15.52
N GLU A 299 -2.48 29.80 -14.23
CA GLU A 299 -1.24 30.19 -13.51
C GLU A 299 -0.17 29.08 -13.44
N ASP A 300 -0.53 27.82 -13.68
CA ASP A 300 0.44 26.72 -13.67
C ASP A 300 1.29 26.71 -14.95
N VAL A 301 0.95 27.53 -15.95
CA VAL A 301 1.78 27.74 -17.13
C VAL A 301 2.70 28.93 -16.89
N ILE A 302 3.95 28.64 -16.58
CA ILE A 302 4.92 29.65 -16.15
C ILE A 302 6.15 29.68 -17.05
N VAL A 303 6.87 30.81 -17.03
CA VAL A 303 8.21 30.89 -17.63
C VAL A 303 9.26 30.67 -16.55
N ARG A 304 10.17 29.73 -16.80
CA ARG A 304 11.35 29.42 -15.96
C ARG A 304 12.56 29.23 -16.85
N ASP A 305 13.66 29.91 -16.52
CA ASP A 305 14.88 29.93 -17.34
C ASP A 305 14.62 30.27 -18.82
N GLU A 306 13.70 31.20 -19.08
CA GLU A 306 13.21 31.61 -20.41
C GLU A 306 12.44 30.53 -21.19
N VAL A 307 12.03 29.46 -20.52
CA VAL A 307 11.26 28.36 -21.11
C VAL A 307 9.89 28.26 -20.47
N TRP A 308 8.85 28.13 -21.30
CA TRP A 308 7.50 27.83 -20.83
C TRP A 308 7.42 26.43 -20.24
N CYS A 309 6.85 26.31 -19.05
CA CYS A 309 6.76 25.09 -18.28
C CYS A 309 5.34 24.90 -17.72
N PHE A 310 4.90 23.65 -17.62
CA PHE A 310 3.83 23.27 -16.71
C PHE A 310 4.40 23.08 -15.31
N ASN A 311 3.91 23.86 -14.35
CA ASN A 311 4.19 23.69 -12.93
C ASN A 311 3.24 22.65 -12.35
N ILE A 312 3.73 21.43 -12.17
CA ILE A 312 2.94 20.37 -11.55
C ILE A 312 3.10 20.52 -10.04
N THR A 313 2.11 21.13 -9.41
CA THR A 313 2.12 21.42 -7.96
C THR A 313 0.77 21.11 -7.31
N ARG A 314 0.76 21.02 -5.98
CA ARG A 314 -0.46 21.07 -5.16
C ARG A 314 -0.83 22.51 -4.80
N GLU A 315 0.17 23.38 -4.74
CA GLU A 315 0.03 24.77 -4.34
C GLU A 315 -0.73 25.57 -5.41
N THR A 316 -1.44 26.58 -4.95
CA THR A 316 -2.29 27.43 -5.76
C THR A 316 -2.24 28.82 -5.13
N ASP A 317 -1.74 29.80 -5.87
CA ASP A 317 -1.62 31.19 -5.38
C ASP A 317 -2.88 32.00 -5.71
N ARG A 318 -3.40 31.86 -6.94
CA ARG A 318 -4.50 32.68 -7.48
C ARG A 318 -5.58 31.87 -8.20
N GLY A 319 -5.40 30.55 -8.33
CA GLY A 319 -6.34 29.64 -9.00
C GLY A 319 -7.27 28.88 -8.05
N VAL A 320 -7.82 27.77 -8.55
CA VAL A 320 -8.72 26.91 -7.76
C VAL A 320 -7.91 25.91 -6.95
N ASP A 321 -8.07 25.96 -5.62
CA ASP A 321 -7.42 25.04 -4.68
C ASP A 321 -8.16 23.69 -4.60
N ASP A 322 -7.94 22.85 -5.62
CA ASP A 322 -8.50 21.49 -5.71
C ASP A 322 -7.51 20.47 -6.28
N LYS A 323 -6.22 20.81 -6.34
CA LYS A 323 -5.19 20.01 -7.00
C LYS A 323 -4.79 18.82 -6.14
N VAL A 324 -4.76 17.63 -6.74
CA VAL A 324 -4.37 16.39 -6.06
C VAL A 324 -3.26 15.71 -6.83
N LEU A 325 -2.07 15.62 -6.21
CA LEU A 325 -0.94 14.87 -6.74
C LEU A 325 -0.76 13.52 -6.06
N LYS A 326 -0.45 12.50 -6.85
CA LYS A 326 -0.40 11.10 -6.40
C LYS A 326 0.75 10.81 -5.44
N THR A 327 1.90 11.46 -5.61
CA THR A 327 3.13 11.24 -4.85
C THR A 327 3.90 12.54 -4.69
N LYS A 328 4.80 12.66 -3.70
CA LYS A 328 5.72 13.81 -3.59
C LYS A 328 6.57 14.01 -4.85
N ALA A 329 7.03 12.91 -5.47
CA ALA A 329 7.72 12.92 -6.76
C ALA A 329 6.89 13.42 -7.97
N SER A 330 5.61 13.72 -7.78
CA SER A 330 4.80 14.35 -8.82
C SER A 330 5.07 15.85 -8.94
N GLU A 331 5.57 16.50 -7.88
CA GLU A 331 5.85 17.93 -7.90
C GLU A 331 7.09 18.21 -8.74
N ARG A 332 6.93 18.99 -9.81
CA ARG A 332 8.00 19.24 -10.80
C ARG A 332 7.63 20.34 -11.79
N LEU A 333 8.65 20.93 -12.39
CA LEU A 333 8.52 21.74 -13.60
C LEU A 333 8.70 20.84 -14.83
N VAL A 334 7.77 20.93 -15.78
CA VAL A 334 7.86 20.19 -17.06
C VAL A 334 7.83 21.19 -18.20
N PRO A 335 8.95 21.38 -18.93
CA PRO A 335 8.97 22.24 -20.10
C PRO A 335 7.90 21.85 -21.11
N ILE A 336 7.22 22.83 -21.69
CA ILE A 336 6.24 22.63 -22.75
C ILE A 336 7.00 22.16 -24.00
N HIS A 337 6.48 21.12 -24.66
CA HIS A 337 7.14 20.59 -25.86
C HIS A 337 7.02 21.62 -27.01
N PRO A 338 8.08 21.85 -27.82
CA PRO A 338 8.03 22.79 -28.95
C PRO A 338 6.84 22.56 -29.89
N TYR A 339 6.58 21.30 -30.26
CA TYR A 339 5.43 20.93 -31.09
C TYR A 339 4.08 21.43 -30.55
N LEU A 340 3.87 21.51 -29.22
CA LEU A 340 2.63 22.09 -28.69
C LEU A 340 2.55 23.60 -28.98
N MET A 341 3.70 24.30 -28.95
CA MET A 341 3.76 25.71 -29.32
C MET A 341 3.47 25.91 -30.82
N GLU A 342 4.02 25.04 -31.67
CA GLU A 342 3.76 25.02 -33.12
C GLU A 342 2.27 24.76 -33.43
N LEU A 343 1.64 23.84 -32.70
CA LEU A 343 0.20 23.58 -32.80
C LEU A 343 -0.68 24.74 -32.32
N GLY A 344 -0.09 25.81 -31.79
CA GLY A 344 -0.81 27.01 -31.38
C GLY A 344 -1.21 27.04 -29.90
N PHE A 345 -0.50 26.32 -29.02
CA PHE A 345 -0.83 26.31 -27.59
C PHE A 345 -0.72 27.70 -26.96
N MET A 346 0.24 28.52 -27.43
CA MET A 346 0.38 29.89 -26.94
C MET A 346 -0.81 30.76 -27.32
N GLN A 347 -1.37 30.57 -28.52
CA GLN A 347 -2.59 31.23 -28.99
C GLN A 347 -3.80 30.78 -28.17
N TYR A 348 -3.87 29.50 -27.81
CA TYR A 348 -4.88 29.00 -26.88
C TYR A 348 -4.77 29.67 -25.50
N LEU A 349 -3.56 29.93 -24.99
CA LEU A 349 -3.38 30.63 -23.72
C LEU A 349 -3.84 32.09 -23.76
N LYS A 350 -3.77 32.75 -24.93
CA LYS A 350 -4.19 34.15 -25.07
C LYS A 350 -5.65 34.39 -24.67
N GLN A 351 -6.53 33.40 -24.83
CA GLN A 351 -7.94 33.53 -24.43
C GLN A 351 -8.12 33.74 -22.91
N PHE A 352 -7.09 33.44 -22.11
CA PHE A 352 -7.09 33.60 -20.66
C PHE A 352 -6.33 34.86 -20.19
N GLU A 353 -5.77 35.68 -21.09
CA GLU A 353 -5.04 36.90 -20.71
C GLU A 353 -5.91 37.87 -19.90
N LEU A 354 -7.20 37.98 -20.24
CA LEU A 354 -8.17 38.83 -19.54
C LEU A 354 -8.70 38.21 -18.24
N LYS A 355 -8.53 36.89 -18.06
CA LYS A 355 -8.96 36.13 -16.88
C LYS A 355 -7.90 35.08 -16.53
N PRO A 356 -6.75 35.51 -15.99
CA PRO A 356 -5.62 34.61 -15.70
C PRO A 356 -5.90 33.67 -14.52
N GLN A 357 -7.06 33.81 -13.87
CA GLN A 357 -7.48 33.01 -12.73
C GLN A 357 -8.43 31.90 -13.19
N GLY A 358 -8.22 30.70 -12.66
CA GLY A 358 -9.08 29.55 -12.90
C GLY A 358 -8.37 28.39 -13.60
N LYS A 359 -9.19 27.44 -14.08
CA LYS A 359 -8.70 26.22 -14.73
C LYS A 359 -8.29 26.47 -16.17
N LEU A 360 -7.18 25.86 -16.58
CA LEU A 360 -6.75 25.83 -17.97
C LEU A 360 -7.76 25.10 -18.86
N PHE A 361 -8.51 24.14 -18.29
CA PHE A 361 -9.59 23.42 -18.96
C PHE A 361 -10.91 23.56 -18.17
N PRO A 362 -11.63 24.69 -18.30
CA PRO A 362 -12.83 24.99 -17.52
C PRO A 362 -13.96 23.96 -17.67
N ASP A 363 -14.07 23.34 -18.84
CA ASP A 363 -15.14 22.38 -19.16
C ASP A 363 -15.00 21.05 -18.41
N ILE A 364 -13.81 20.75 -17.85
CA ILE A 364 -13.57 19.53 -17.10
C ILE A 364 -14.00 19.72 -15.64
N LYS A 365 -15.21 19.26 -15.32
CA LYS A 365 -15.75 19.30 -13.95
C LYS A 365 -15.13 18.22 -13.05
N ILE A 366 -15.11 18.47 -11.74
CA ILE A 366 -14.68 17.50 -10.73
C ILE A 366 -15.65 16.31 -10.72
N GLY A 367 -15.12 15.09 -10.78
CA GLY A 367 -15.90 13.87 -10.69
C GLY A 367 -16.26 13.47 -9.26
N THR A 368 -17.08 12.43 -9.14
CA THR A 368 -17.54 11.92 -7.84
C THR A 368 -16.41 11.42 -6.94
N THR A 369 -15.26 11.03 -7.49
CA THR A 369 -14.11 10.58 -6.70
C THR A 369 -13.19 11.72 -6.24
N GLY A 370 -13.56 12.97 -6.53
CA GLY A 370 -12.77 14.18 -6.23
C GLY A 370 -11.71 14.50 -7.28
N TYR A 371 -11.66 13.77 -8.40
CA TYR A 371 -10.69 13.98 -9.46
C TYR A 371 -11.36 14.53 -10.72
N ARG A 372 -10.76 15.56 -11.34
CA ARG A 372 -11.24 16.12 -12.63
C ARG A 372 -11.08 15.13 -13.79
N SER A 373 -10.07 14.28 -13.72
CA SER A 373 -9.83 13.23 -14.73
C SER A 373 -10.93 12.17 -14.84
N ASP A 374 -11.84 12.05 -13.88
CA ASP A 374 -12.88 11.00 -13.87
C ASP A 374 -13.77 11.06 -15.11
N GLN A 375 -14.24 12.25 -15.48
CA GLN A 375 -15.14 12.41 -16.63
C GLN A 375 -14.36 12.36 -17.94
N PHE A 376 -13.19 13.01 -17.99
CA PHE A 376 -12.34 12.99 -19.18
C PHE A 376 -11.87 11.57 -19.53
N SER A 377 -11.52 10.76 -18.54
CA SER A 377 -11.14 9.35 -18.78
C SER A 377 -12.27 8.54 -19.40
N LYS A 378 -13.52 8.79 -19.01
CA LYS A 378 -14.69 8.10 -19.59
C LYS A 378 -14.96 8.59 -21.01
N TRP A 379 -14.90 9.91 -21.23
CA TRP A 379 -15.01 10.51 -22.55
C TRP A 379 -13.96 9.91 -23.49
N PHE A 380 -12.68 9.95 -23.11
CA PHE A 380 -11.58 9.45 -23.94
C PHE A 380 -11.75 7.95 -24.25
N SER A 381 -12.21 7.14 -23.28
CA SER A 381 -12.48 5.72 -23.52
C SER A 381 -13.63 5.48 -24.51
N ARG A 382 -14.63 6.38 -24.57
CA ARG A 382 -15.72 6.32 -25.57
C ARG A 382 -15.22 6.82 -26.93
N PHE A 383 -14.43 7.89 -26.93
CA PHE A 383 -13.80 8.44 -28.13
C PHE A 383 -12.93 7.39 -28.84
N LEU A 384 -12.07 6.67 -28.11
CA LEU A 384 -11.28 5.58 -28.70
C LEU A 384 -12.16 4.50 -29.34
N LYS A 385 -13.34 4.22 -28.77
CA LYS A 385 -14.28 3.25 -29.36
C LYS A 385 -14.96 3.79 -30.60
N SER A 386 -15.35 5.07 -30.62
CA SER A 386 -16.03 5.66 -31.78
C SER A 386 -15.15 5.76 -33.00
N ILE A 387 -13.82 5.80 -32.85
CA ILE A 387 -12.86 5.87 -33.95
C ILE A 387 -12.16 4.53 -34.23
N ASP A 388 -12.62 3.44 -33.59
CA ASP A 388 -12.01 2.11 -33.71
C ASP A 388 -10.48 2.11 -33.45
N ALA A 389 -10.09 2.77 -32.36
CA ALA A 389 -8.73 2.82 -31.85
C ALA A 389 -8.60 2.19 -30.45
N ASN A 390 -9.65 1.57 -29.92
CA ASN A 390 -9.60 0.88 -28.63
C ASN A 390 -8.96 -0.52 -28.78
N MET A 391 -7.71 -0.66 -28.36
CA MET A 391 -7.03 -1.97 -28.33
C MET A 391 -6.90 -2.48 -26.89
N GLU A 392 -6.71 -3.77 -26.73
CA GLU A 392 -6.45 -4.37 -25.42
C GLU A 392 -5.26 -3.68 -24.73
N LYS A 393 -5.37 -3.45 -23.42
CA LYS A 393 -4.32 -2.84 -22.58
C LYS A 393 -3.94 -1.40 -22.96
N THR A 394 -4.69 -0.74 -23.85
CA THR A 394 -4.51 0.68 -24.17
C THR A 394 -5.50 1.58 -23.43
N SER A 395 -5.06 2.78 -23.04
CA SER A 395 -5.87 3.78 -22.33
C SER A 395 -5.22 5.16 -22.46
N PHE A 396 -5.78 6.22 -21.86
CA PHE A 396 -5.10 7.53 -21.85
C PHE A 396 -3.66 7.45 -21.34
N HIS A 397 -3.38 6.61 -20.34
CA HIS A 397 -2.02 6.48 -19.78
C HIS A 397 -1.05 5.77 -20.73
N SER A 398 -1.52 5.22 -21.85
CA SER A 398 -0.66 4.70 -22.92
C SER A 398 0.16 5.80 -23.57
N PHE A 399 -0.35 7.04 -23.67
CA PHE A 399 0.46 8.19 -24.12
C PHE A 399 1.71 8.40 -23.27
N ARG A 400 1.60 8.21 -21.96
CA ARG A 400 2.74 8.30 -21.05
C ARG A 400 3.74 7.15 -21.23
N HIS A 401 3.29 5.99 -21.71
CA HIS A 401 4.19 4.91 -22.13
C HIS A 401 4.91 5.29 -23.45
N ASN A 402 4.17 5.80 -24.45
CA ASN A 402 4.78 6.33 -25.68
C ASN A 402 5.84 7.40 -25.39
N PHE A 403 5.55 8.37 -24.52
CA PHE A 403 6.51 9.38 -24.11
C PHE A 403 7.77 8.79 -23.46
N ARG A 404 7.60 7.76 -22.61
CA ARG A 404 8.73 7.08 -21.97
C ARG A 404 9.59 6.33 -22.97
N ASP A 405 8.96 5.69 -23.95
CA ASP A 405 9.67 4.94 -24.98
C ASP A 405 10.41 5.90 -25.91
N ALA A 406 9.80 7.03 -26.27
CA ALA A 406 10.47 8.06 -27.07
C ALA A 406 11.65 8.73 -26.35
N LEU A 407 11.56 8.93 -25.02
CA LEU A 407 12.71 9.37 -24.21
C LEU A 407 13.87 8.37 -24.23
N ARG A 408 13.57 7.07 -24.25
CA ARG A 408 14.61 6.02 -24.32
C ARG A 408 15.24 5.96 -25.71
N GLU A 409 14.42 6.06 -26.76
CA GLU A 409 14.89 6.06 -28.15
C GLU A 409 15.80 7.25 -28.42
N ALA A 410 15.46 8.41 -27.87
CA ALA A 410 16.27 9.63 -27.95
C ALA A 410 17.50 9.63 -27.02
N ASP A 411 17.82 8.50 -26.37
CA ASP A 411 18.90 8.33 -25.39
C ASP A 411 18.93 9.43 -24.31
N VAL A 412 17.75 9.86 -23.85
CA VAL A 412 17.67 10.85 -22.78
C VAL A 412 18.14 10.21 -21.48
N ARG A 413 19.14 10.85 -20.85
CA ARG A 413 19.70 10.43 -19.57
C ARG A 413 18.60 10.01 -18.59
N HIS A 414 18.78 8.84 -17.97
CA HIS A 414 17.77 8.21 -17.11
C HIS A 414 17.21 9.16 -16.05
N GLU A 415 18.07 9.93 -15.39
CA GLU A 415 17.68 10.89 -14.35
C GLU A 415 16.76 11.99 -14.89
N ILE A 416 17.05 12.53 -16.07
CA ILE A 416 16.21 13.54 -16.74
C ILE A 416 14.86 12.93 -17.11
N ALA A 417 14.85 11.70 -17.65
CA ALA A 417 13.61 10.99 -17.96
C ALA A 417 12.76 10.80 -16.69
N MET A 418 13.37 10.38 -15.58
CA MET A 418 12.70 10.22 -14.29
C MET A 418 12.10 11.53 -13.77
N LEU A 419 12.84 12.65 -13.88
CA LEU A 419 12.36 13.99 -13.54
C LEU A 419 11.19 14.41 -14.43
N LEU A 420 11.32 14.37 -15.76
CA LEU A 420 10.26 14.77 -16.70
C LEU A 420 8.97 13.96 -16.47
N GLY A 421 9.11 12.66 -16.29
CA GLY A 421 7.99 11.79 -15.97
C GLY A 421 7.42 12.03 -14.57
N GLY A 422 8.23 12.39 -13.57
CA GLY A 422 7.84 12.22 -12.17
C GLY A 422 7.61 10.74 -11.85
N TRP A 423 8.54 9.90 -12.32
CA TRP A 423 8.62 8.48 -11.98
C TRP A 423 9.47 8.32 -10.72
N SER A 424 9.04 7.48 -9.79
CA SER A 424 9.84 7.12 -8.61
C SER A 424 10.63 5.86 -8.90
N ASP A 425 11.90 5.84 -8.50
CA ASP A 425 12.70 4.63 -8.58
C ASP A 425 12.24 3.61 -7.51
N ARG A 426 12.32 2.31 -7.81
CA ARG A 426 11.96 1.27 -6.81
C ARG A 426 13.07 1.04 -5.79
N SER A 427 14.28 1.49 -6.09
CA SER A 427 15.37 1.54 -5.13
C SER A 427 15.23 2.81 -4.31
N ASN A 428 15.08 2.68 -2.99
CA ASN A 428 15.36 3.79 -2.06
C ASN A 428 16.89 4.05 -2.05
N SER A 429 17.48 4.35 -3.20
CA SER A 429 18.90 4.69 -3.28
C SER A 429 19.06 6.15 -2.83
N PRO A 430 20.04 6.47 -1.96
CA PRO A 430 20.33 7.85 -1.56
C PRO A 430 20.60 8.78 -2.76
N ALA A 431 21.05 8.25 -3.90
CA ALA A 431 21.25 9.00 -5.14
C ALA A 431 19.94 9.59 -5.68
N SER A 432 18.82 8.87 -5.60
CA SER A 432 17.49 9.36 -6.00
C SER A 432 16.96 10.47 -5.09
N GLN A 433 17.42 10.54 -3.84
CA GLN A 433 17.10 11.62 -2.90
C GLN A 433 18.05 12.82 -3.04
N ALA A 434 19.32 12.60 -3.38
CA ALA A 434 20.34 13.63 -3.51
C ALA A 434 20.04 14.66 -4.63
N PHE A 435 19.28 14.26 -5.66
CA PHE A 435 18.89 15.16 -6.75
C PHE A 435 17.62 15.98 -6.50
N TYR A 436 16.91 15.76 -5.38
CA TYR A 436 15.81 16.66 -5.01
C TYR A 436 16.29 18.10 -4.70
N GLY A 437 17.60 18.32 -4.56
CA GLY A 437 18.20 19.65 -4.36
C GLY A 437 18.92 20.26 -5.58
N HIS A 438 19.32 19.46 -6.58
CA HIS A 438 19.92 19.97 -7.83
C HIS A 438 18.94 19.79 -8.98
N GLN A 439 17.98 20.73 -9.07
CA GLN A 439 17.08 20.80 -10.23
C GLN A 439 17.92 21.02 -11.49
N SER A 440 17.84 20.08 -12.44
CA SER A 440 18.31 20.36 -13.79
C SER A 440 17.57 21.59 -14.32
N SER A 441 18.29 22.56 -14.89
CA SER A 441 17.67 23.79 -15.40
C SER A 441 16.56 23.49 -16.40
N SER A 442 15.57 24.36 -16.47
CA SER A 442 14.41 24.19 -17.35
C SER A 442 14.85 24.17 -18.83
N ARG A 443 15.94 24.89 -19.16
CA ARG A 443 16.62 24.82 -20.46
C ARG A 443 17.19 23.42 -20.76
N ASN A 444 17.88 22.78 -19.81
CA ASN A 444 18.43 21.43 -20.02
C ASN A 444 17.32 20.39 -20.20
N LEU A 445 16.23 20.51 -19.43
CA LEU A 445 15.05 19.67 -19.59
C LEU A 445 14.37 19.88 -20.95
N PHE A 446 14.28 21.13 -21.41
CA PHE A 446 13.71 21.48 -22.71
C PHE A 446 14.53 20.97 -23.88
N ALA A 447 15.86 21.13 -23.84
CA ALA A 447 16.76 20.60 -24.86
C ALA A 447 16.62 19.08 -24.99
N SER A 448 16.63 18.36 -23.86
CA SER A 448 16.46 16.90 -23.83
C SER A 448 15.11 16.46 -24.42
N LYS A 449 14.07 17.27 -24.20
CA LYS A 449 12.71 16.98 -24.64
C LYS A 449 12.46 17.33 -26.10
N SER A 450 13.11 18.38 -26.62
CA SER A 450 12.92 18.85 -28.00
C SER A 450 13.39 17.83 -29.05
N ILE A 451 14.30 16.93 -28.66
CA ILE A 451 14.82 15.84 -29.51
C ILE A 451 13.71 14.83 -29.87
N ILE A 452 12.70 14.67 -29.00
CA ILE A 452 11.61 13.69 -29.15
C ILE A 452 10.69 14.02 -30.35
N SER A 453 10.61 15.29 -30.78
CA SER A 453 9.72 15.75 -31.85
C SER A 453 9.93 15.05 -33.18
N SER A 454 11.15 14.57 -33.45
CA SER A 454 11.49 13.88 -34.69
C SER A 454 11.07 12.40 -34.71
N MET A 455 10.58 11.87 -33.58
CA MET A 455 10.40 10.43 -33.37
C MET A 455 8.96 10.02 -33.01
N LEU A 456 8.06 10.99 -32.80
CA LEU A 456 6.63 10.75 -32.57
C LEU A 456 5.84 11.13 -33.83
N PHE A 457 5.68 10.14 -34.71
CA PHE A 457 4.89 10.16 -35.96
C PHE A 457 5.50 10.84 -37.17
#